data_AF-A0A4Y2MTI6-F1
#
_entry.id   AF-A0A4Y2MTI6-F1
#
_cell.length_a   1.000
_cell.length_b   1.000
_cell.length_c   1.000
_cell.angle_alpha   90.00
_cell.angle_beta   90.00
_cell.angle_gamma   90.00
#
_symmetry.space_group_name_H-M   'P 1'
#
loop_
_entity.id
_entity.type
_entity.pdbx_description
1 polymer ?
#
loop_
_entity_poly.entity_id
_entity_poly.type
_entity_poly.pdbx_seq_one_letter_code
_entity_poly.pdbx_strand_id
1 'polypeptide(L)' 'MATEQTNLQDTSSDDIFVDNTFEVSGILQRALDTEIELHGSIAFSGATKNKQDEMHAHVKTLVKLIMEQQVNRKALKKL' A
#
# COMPACT_ATOMS: atom_id res chain seq x y z
N MET A 1 -39.21 3.34 -40.98
CA MET A 1 -38.99 3.71 -39.57
C MET A 1 -39.17 2.45 -38.75
N ALA A 2 -38.08 1.73 -38.52
CA ALA A 2 -38.02 0.55 -37.67
C ALA A 2 -36.83 0.78 -36.72
N THR A 3 -37.10 0.86 -35.43
CA THR A 3 -36.11 1.05 -34.37
C THR A 3 -35.54 -0.31 -33.99
N GLU A 4 -34.28 -0.54 -34.36
CA GLU A 4 -33.52 -1.70 -33.89
C GLU A 4 -33.16 -1.53 -32.42
N GLN A 5 -33.51 -2.56 -31.65
CA GLN A 5 -33.28 -2.68 -30.22
C GLN A 5 -31.78 -2.76 -29.94
N THR A 6 -31.23 -1.77 -29.23
CA THR A 6 -29.98 -1.94 -28.48
C THR A 6 -30.34 -2.03 -27.00
N ASN A 7 -30.30 -3.27 -26.52
CA ASN A 7 -30.43 -3.65 -25.12
C ASN A 7 -29.19 -3.16 -24.36
N LEU A 8 -29.21 -1.92 -23.90
CA LEU A 8 -28.20 -1.39 -22.97
C LEU A 8 -28.68 -1.70 -21.56
N GLN A 9 -28.03 -2.71 -21.01
CA GLN A 9 -28.23 -3.28 -19.70
C GLN A 9 -28.51 -2.23 -18.63
N ASP A 10 -29.69 -2.38 -18.03
CA ASP A 10 -29.96 -2.04 -16.64
C ASP A 10 -29.00 -2.87 -15.77
N THR A 11 -27.83 -2.30 -15.46
CA THR A 11 -27.05 -2.73 -14.29
C THR A 11 -27.34 -1.76 -13.16
N SER A 12 -28.59 -1.77 -12.72
CA SER A 12 -28.99 -1.38 -11.38
C SER A 12 -28.05 -2.05 -10.38
N SER A 13 -27.12 -1.25 -9.85
CA SER A 13 -26.79 -1.25 -8.44
C SER A 13 -26.44 -2.62 -7.84
N ASP A 14 -25.46 -3.32 -8.43
CA ASP A 14 -24.63 -4.16 -7.58
C ASP A 14 -23.71 -3.22 -6.81
N ASP A 15 -24.23 -2.89 -5.63
CA ASP A 15 -23.56 -2.34 -4.47
C ASP A 15 -22.34 -3.24 -4.18
N ILE A 16 -21.26 -3.07 -4.96
CA ILE A 16 -19.95 -3.55 -4.58
C ILE A 16 -19.52 -2.58 -3.47
N PHE A 17 -20.12 -2.78 -2.29
CA PHE A 17 -19.50 -2.55 -1.02
C PHE A 17 -18.28 -3.47 -1.02
N VAL A 18 -17.23 -3.06 -1.75
CA VAL A 18 -15.88 -3.55 -1.53
C VAL A 18 -15.67 -3.21 -0.08
N ASP A 19 -15.75 -4.24 0.75
CA ASP A 19 -15.42 -4.20 2.15
C ASP A 19 -14.07 -3.50 2.25
N ASN A 20 -14.12 -2.19 2.48
CA ASN A 20 -12.98 -1.29 2.59
C ASN A 20 -12.29 -1.51 3.95
N THR A 21 -12.42 -2.72 4.49
CA THR A 21 -11.40 -3.35 5.32
C THR A 21 -10.18 -3.63 4.43
N PHE A 22 -9.59 -2.56 3.89
CA PHE A 22 -8.21 -2.48 3.47
C PHE A 22 -7.40 -3.26 4.50
N GLU A 23 -6.76 -4.36 4.10
CA GLU A 23 -5.97 -5.23 4.98
C GLU A 23 -4.73 -4.46 5.45
N VAL A 24 -4.96 -3.51 6.36
CA VAL A 24 -3.95 -2.65 6.98
C VAL A 24 -2.87 -3.55 7.60
N SER A 25 -3.24 -4.69 8.18
CA SER A 25 -2.28 -5.66 8.72
C SER A 25 -1.32 -6.22 7.65
N GLY A 26 -1.82 -6.49 6.44
CA GLY A 26 -1.00 -7.00 5.32
C GLY A 26 0.00 -5.97 4.81
N ILE A 27 -0.32 -4.68 4.91
CA ILE A 27 0.55 -3.60 4.43
C ILE A 27 1.74 -3.37 5.36
N LEU A 28 1.54 -3.46 6.68
CA LEU A 28 2.67 -3.38 7.60
C LEU A 28 3.62 -4.56 7.38
N GLN A 29 3.07 -5.77 7.27
CA GLN A 29 3.88 -6.95 7.01
C GLN A 29 4.66 -6.82 5.69
N ARG A 30 3.98 -6.45 4.59
CA ARG A 30 4.64 -6.23 3.30
C ARG A 30 5.71 -5.15 3.36
N ALA A 31 5.49 -4.08 4.13
CA ALA A 31 6.48 -3.00 4.30
C ALA A 31 7.73 -3.48 5.04
N LEU A 32 7.57 -4.33 6.06
CA LEU A 32 8.69 -4.93 6.78
C LEU A 32 9.46 -5.93 5.90
N ASP A 33 8.76 -6.76 5.13
CA ASP A 33 9.39 -7.69 4.20
C ASP A 33 10.19 -6.93 3.12
N THR A 34 9.60 -5.85 2.59
CA THR A 34 10.25 -4.97 1.61
C THR A 34 11.45 -4.21 2.21
N GLU A 35 11.40 -3.81 3.49
CA GLU A 35 12.56 -3.20 4.18
C GLU A 35 13.77 -4.14 4.18
N ILE A 36 13.55 -5.42 4.44
CA ILE A 36 14.60 -6.44 4.46
C ILE A 36 15.21 -6.60 3.07
N GLU A 37 14.37 -6.71 2.03
CA GLU A 37 14.83 -6.83 0.64
C GLU A 37 15.62 -5.59 0.19
N LEU A 38 15.15 -4.39 0.56
CA LEU A 38 15.85 -3.15 0.25
C LEU A 38 17.20 -3.07 0.97
N HIS A 39 17.30 -3.51 2.22
CA HIS A 39 18.58 -3.57 2.93
C HIS A 39 19.61 -4.46 2.21
N GLY A 40 19.19 -5.63 1.74
CA GLY A 40 20.06 -6.51 0.95
C GLY A 40 20.46 -5.88 -0.38
N SER A 41 19.50 -5.27 -1.08
CA SER A 41 19.73 -4.62 -2.38
C SER A 41 20.66 -3.42 -2.26
N ILE A 42 20.53 -2.61 -1.21
CA ILE A 42 21.42 -1.48 -0.91
C ILE A 42 22.85 -1.97 -0.69
N ALA A 43 23.03 -3.02 0.12
CA ALA A 43 24.34 -3.58 0.42
C ALA A 43 25.05 -4.13 -0.84
N PHE A 44 24.30 -4.68 -1.79
CA PHE A 44 24.82 -5.24 -3.05
C PHE A 44 24.88 -4.23 -4.21
N SER A 45 24.35 -3.01 -4.05
CA SER A 45 24.19 -2.02 -5.13
C SER A 45 25.48 -1.50 -5.77
N GLY A 46 26.65 -1.78 -5.17
CA GLY A 46 27.93 -1.20 -5.60
C GLY A 46 28.07 0.30 -5.30
N ALA A 47 27.09 0.92 -4.63
CA ALA A 47 27.16 2.31 -4.22
C ALA A 47 28.19 2.54 -3.10
N THR A 48 28.68 3.77 -2.97
CA THR A 48 29.58 4.13 -1.87
C THR A 48 28.90 3.99 -0.52
N LYS A 49 29.67 3.74 0.54
CA LYS A 49 29.13 3.56 1.89
C LYS A 49 28.23 4.71 2.34
N ASN A 50 28.65 5.96 2.08
CA ASN A 50 27.84 7.14 2.40
C ASN A 50 26.48 7.10 1.69
N LYS A 51 26.45 6.74 0.40
CA LYS A 51 25.19 6.65 -0.36
C LYS A 51 24.30 5.51 0.13
N GLN A 52 24.90 4.37 0.50
CA GLN A 52 24.18 3.27 1.12
C GLN A 52 23.55 3.70 2.46
N ASP A 53 24.28 4.44 3.28
CA ASP A 53 23.80 4.94 4.58
C ASP A 53 22.63 5.93 4.43
N GLU A 54 22.70 6.85 3.46
CA GLU A 54 21.57 7.72 3.08
C GLU A 54 20.34 6.90 2.67
N MET A 55 20.54 5.89 1.81
CA MET A 55 19.46 5.03 1.33
C MET A 55 18.82 4.23 2.48
N HIS A 56 19.62 3.68 3.40
CA HIS A 56 19.11 3.03 4.60
C HIS A 56 18.31 3.98 5.50
N ALA A 57 18.73 5.24 5.64
CA ALA A 57 18.00 6.24 6.41
C ALA A 57 16.62 6.55 5.79
N HIS A 58 16.53 6.61 4.46
CA HIS A 58 15.26 6.78 3.76
C HIS A 58 14.32 5.58 3.95
N VAL A 59 14.83 4.35 3.84
CA VAL A 59 14.04 3.13 4.07
C VAL A 59 13.46 3.12 5.49
N LYS A 60 14.28 3.39 6.51
CA LYS A 60 13.82 3.49 7.90
C LYS A 60 12.74 4.55 8.11
N THR A 61 12.88 5.69 7.43
CA THR A 61 11.88 6.78 7.50
C THR A 61 10.54 6.34 6.93
N LEU A 62 10.55 5.63 5.80
CA LEU A 62 9.33 5.12 5.16
C LEU A 62 8.62 4.10 6.05
N VAL A 63 9.34 3.14 6.63
CA VAL A 63 8.76 2.14 7.54
C VAL A 63 8.12 2.81 8.76
N LYS A 64 8.80 3.81 9.33
CA LYS A 64 8.26 4.60 10.45
C LYS A 64 6.94 5.28 10.08
N LEU A 65 6.86 5.92 8.92
CA LEU A 65 5.62 6.55 8.44
C LEU A 65 4.48 5.55 8.28
N ILE A 66 4.78 4.35 7.76
CA ILE A 66 3.79 3.27 7.62
C ILE A 66 3.28 2.82 8.99
N MET A 67 4.17 2.65 9.97
CA MET A 67 3.79 2.31 11.35
C MET A 67 2.92 3.40 12.01
N GLU A 68 3.29 4.68 11.88
CA GLU A 68 2.53 5.80 12.43
C GLU A 68 1.11 5.87 11.82
N GLN A 69 0.99 5.69 10.51
CA GLN A 69 -0.31 5.63 9.84
C GLN A 69 -1.18 4.45 10.28
N GLN A 70 -0.58 3.34 10.73
CA GLN A 70 -1.31 2.20 11.30
C GLN A 70 -1.88 2.53 12.68
N VAL A 71 -1.05 3.14 13.54
CA VAL A 71 -1.44 3.50 14.91
C VAL A 71 -2.54 4.57 14.90
N ASN A 72 -2.39 5.61 14.07
CA ASN A 72 -3.40 6.67 13.95
C ASN A 72 -4.75 6.15 13.45
N ARG A 73 -4.75 5.20 12.50
CA ARG A 73 -5.99 4.56 12.06
C ARG A 73 -6.63 3.67 13.12
N LYS A 74 -5.83 2.93 13.90
CA LYS A 74 -6.35 2.14 15.04
C LYS A 74 -6.99 3.02 16.11
N ALA A 75 -6.46 4.22 16.35
CA ALA A 75 -7.04 5.20 17.28
C ALA A 75 -8.38 5.75 16.76
N LEU A 76 -8.47 6.07 15.46
CA LEU A 76 -9.70 6.54 14.82
C LEU A 76 -10.84 5.50 14.80
N LYS A 77 -10.54 4.21 14.70
CA LYS A 77 -11.56 3.13 14.76
C LYS A 77 -12.13 2.86 16.17
N LYS A 78 -11.59 3.48 17.22
CA LYS A 78 -12.01 3.28 18.62
C LYS A 78 -12.93 4.39 19.16
N LEU A 79 -13.21 5.42 18.36
CA LEU A 79 -14.17 6.50 18.64
C LEU A 79 -15.45 6.23 17.86
#